data_AF-A0AB38WZJ0-F1
#
_entry.id   AF-A0AB38WZJ0-F1
#
_cell.length_a   1.000
_cell.length_b   1.000
_cell.length_c   1.000
_cell.angle_alpha   90.00
_cell.angle_beta   90.00
_cell.angle_gamma   90.00
#
_symmetry.space_group_name_H-M   'P 1'
#
loop_
_entity.id
_entity.type
_entity.pdbx_description
1 polymer ?
#
loop_
_entity_poly.entity_id
_entity_poly.type
_entity_poly.pdbx_seq_one_letter_code
_entity_poly.pdbx_strand_id
1 'polypeptide(L)'
;MSFVEMNMFAPRTWGFERGDAEMQVARAAGWSRADLVWERLTEAGCACYQAGDRLGAARMLRRAGWVARLFFGARDLRWATSLANLAVLARDAGQGARAEQLQKRALTLWRTAPEVAGGLVFKPRSRSSLFHLRMEALHRDTFHDNMRKRYRAIAADSDQALRQLLAGARPERPISARWRGEKPPVFDDGRKFLAAALLIAEG
;
A
#
# COMPACT_ATOMS: atom_id res chain seq x y z
N MET A 1 -44.87 11.77 12.46
CA MET A 1 -44.23 10.44 12.46
C MET A 1 -42.78 10.62 12.03
N SER A 2 -41.87 10.39 12.98
CA SER A 2 -40.42 10.49 12.83
C SER A 2 -39.84 9.21 12.22
N PHE A 3 -38.99 9.35 11.22
CA PHE A 3 -37.91 8.41 10.91
C PHE A 3 -36.63 9.24 10.97
N VAL A 4 -36.03 9.44 12.14
CA VAL A 4 -34.99 8.60 12.77
C VAL A 4 -33.86 8.27 11.79
N GLU A 5 -32.80 9.06 11.93
CA GLU A 5 -31.36 8.75 11.76
C GLU A 5 -30.98 7.51 10.96
N MET A 6 -30.50 7.72 9.72
CA MET A 6 -29.59 6.78 9.07
C MET A 6 -28.16 7.10 9.50
N ASN A 7 -27.76 6.41 10.56
CA ASN A 7 -26.43 6.38 11.14
C ASN A 7 -25.37 6.07 10.06
N MET A 8 -24.47 7.03 9.84
CA MET A 8 -23.44 7.07 8.80
C MET A 8 -22.19 6.29 9.22
N PHE A 9 -22.35 5.04 9.68
CA PHE A 9 -21.24 4.18 10.10
C PHE A 9 -20.85 3.19 9.00
N ALA A 10 -19.70 3.48 8.37
CA ALA A 10 -18.96 2.71 7.37
C ALA A 10 -19.58 2.61 5.96
N PRO A 11 -18.93 3.17 4.92
CA PRO A 11 -19.40 2.96 3.56
C PRO A 11 -19.28 1.47 3.17
N ARG A 12 -20.26 0.98 2.42
CA ARG A 12 -20.36 -0.38 1.83
C ARG A 12 -19.30 -0.63 0.73
N THR A 13 -18.10 -0.03 0.84
CA THR A 13 -17.11 0.17 -0.24
C THR A 13 -16.17 -1.01 -0.50
N TRP A 14 -16.21 -2.06 0.31
CA TRP A 14 -15.34 -3.22 0.11
C TRP A 14 -15.98 -4.16 -0.91
N GLY A 15 -15.82 -3.83 -2.19
CA GLY A 15 -16.27 -4.62 -3.34
C GLY A 15 -15.77 -6.07 -3.29
N PHE A 16 -16.53 -6.92 -2.62
CA PHE A 16 -16.42 -8.38 -2.69
C PHE A 16 -17.55 -8.98 -3.53
N GLU A 17 -18.41 -8.13 -4.11
CA GLU A 17 -19.53 -8.54 -4.95
C GLU A 17 -19.06 -9.07 -6.31
N ARG A 18 -19.85 -10.00 -6.88
CA ARG A 18 -19.56 -10.64 -8.18
C ARG A 18 -19.56 -9.64 -9.36
N GLY A 19 -20.06 -8.42 -9.16
CA GLY A 19 -20.11 -7.33 -10.16
C GLY A 19 -19.08 -6.21 -9.97
N ASP A 20 -18.04 -6.39 -9.14
CA ASP A 20 -17.03 -5.34 -8.91
C ASP A 20 -16.24 -5.00 -10.19
N ALA A 21 -16.59 -3.87 -10.81
CA ALA A 21 -15.96 -3.38 -12.02
C ALA A 21 -14.46 -3.12 -11.85
N GLU A 22 -14.02 -2.64 -10.67
CA GLU A 22 -12.60 -2.42 -10.41
C GLU A 22 -11.86 -3.77 -10.36
N MET A 23 -12.46 -4.80 -9.77
CA MET A 23 -11.91 -6.16 -9.80
C MET A 23 -11.82 -6.71 -11.22
N GLN A 24 -12.84 -6.49 -12.06
CA GLN A 24 -12.81 -6.91 -13.46
C GLN A 24 -11.68 -6.23 -14.22
N VAL A 25 -11.52 -4.91 -14.07
CA VAL A 25 -10.45 -4.14 -14.71
C VAL A 25 -9.07 -4.58 -14.19
N ALA A 26 -8.92 -4.79 -12.88
CA ALA A 26 -7.66 -5.27 -12.30
C ALA A 26 -7.29 -6.65 -12.85
N ARG A 27 -8.25 -7.59 -12.93
CA ARG A 27 -8.01 -8.92 -13.50
C ARG A 27 -7.68 -8.87 -14.99
N ALA A 28 -8.37 -8.04 -15.76
CA ALA A 28 -8.05 -7.81 -17.17
C ALA A 28 -6.62 -7.24 -17.34
N ALA A 29 -6.15 -6.50 -16.34
CA ALA A 29 -4.78 -6.00 -16.26
C ALA A 29 -3.78 -7.02 -15.66
N GLY A 30 -4.17 -8.28 -15.42
CA GLY A 30 -3.30 -9.32 -14.89
C GLY A 30 -3.04 -9.23 -13.38
N TRP A 31 -3.77 -8.42 -12.64
CA TRP A 31 -3.75 -8.46 -11.18
C TRP A 31 -4.51 -9.66 -10.65
N SER A 32 -3.97 -10.26 -9.59
CA SER A 32 -4.68 -11.28 -8.84
C SER A 32 -5.77 -10.64 -7.97
N ARG A 33 -6.76 -11.43 -7.56
CA ARG A 33 -7.75 -10.99 -6.54
C ARG A 33 -7.04 -10.61 -5.24
N ALA A 34 -5.98 -11.31 -4.87
CA ALA A 34 -5.21 -11.03 -3.67
C ALA A 34 -4.54 -9.65 -3.73
N ASP A 35 -4.04 -9.23 -4.91
CA ASP A 35 -3.39 -7.93 -5.10
C ASP A 35 -4.34 -6.78 -4.72
N LEU A 36 -5.54 -6.78 -5.30
CA LEU A 36 -6.53 -5.73 -5.08
C LEU A 36 -7.13 -5.78 -3.67
N VAL A 37 -7.43 -6.98 -3.17
CA VAL A 37 -7.99 -7.16 -1.81
C VAL A 37 -6.98 -6.71 -0.76
N TRP A 38 -5.70 -7.05 -0.92
CA TRP A 38 -4.65 -6.61 -0.01
C TRP A 38 -4.50 -5.09 -0.01
N GLU A 39 -4.43 -4.47 -1.19
CA GLU A 39 -4.33 -3.00 -1.31
C GLU A 39 -5.49 -2.32 -0.58
N ARG A 40 -6.72 -2.75 -0.89
CA ARG A 40 -7.95 -2.23 -0.29
C ARG A 40 -7.96 -2.37 1.24
N LEU A 41 -7.70 -3.56 1.76
CA LEU A 41 -7.67 -3.79 3.21
C LEU A 41 -6.59 -2.96 3.91
N THR A 42 -5.44 -2.78 3.27
CA THR A 42 -4.34 -2.01 3.85
C THR A 42 -4.66 -0.51 3.84
N GLU A 43 -5.23 0.00 2.74
CA GLU A 43 -5.73 1.37 2.63
C GLU A 43 -6.82 1.66 3.68
N ALA A 44 -7.76 0.73 3.87
CA ALA A 44 -8.75 0.78 4.95
C ALA A 44 -8.10 0.91 6.32
N GLY A 45 -7.12 0.04 6.56
CA GLY A 45 -6.45 -0.09 7.85
C GLY A 45 -5.68 1.17 8.21
N CYS A 46 -4.94 1.73 7.26
CA CYS A 46 -4.25 3.02 7.42
C CYS A 46 -5.25 4.15 7.67
N ALA A 47 -6.36 4.21 6.93
CA ALA A 47 -7.37 5.25 7.12
C ALA A 47 -8.04 5.17 8.51
N CYS A 48 -8.43 3.97 8.96
CA CYS A 48 -8.94 3.76 10.32
C CYS A 48 -7.90 4.15 11.37
N TYR A 49 -6.63 3.80 11.16
CA TYR A 49 -5.55 4.10 12.10
C TYR A 49 -5.35 5.61 12.25
N GLN A 50 -5.31 6.34 11.13
CA GLN A 50 -5.23 7.81 11.11
C GLN A 50 -6.45 8.48 11.75
N ALA A 51 -7.64 7.89 11.59
CA ALA A 51 -8.86 8.37 12.24
C ALA A 51 -8.94 8.04 13.74
N GLY A 52 -7.96 7.35 14.31
CA GLY A 52 -7.95 6.91 15.71
C GLY A 52 -8.78 5.65 16.00
N ASP A 53 -9.45 5.07 15.00
CA ASP A 53 -10.18 3.80 15.13
C ASP A 53 -9.20 2.61 15.13
N ARG A 54 -8.63 2.35 16.31
CA ARG A 54 -7.66 1.25 16.51
C ARG A 54 -8.29 -0.12 16.29
N LEU A 55 -9.57 -0.30 16.58
CA LEU A 55 -10.27 -1.58 16.40
C LEU A 55 -10.51 -1.89 14.91
N GLY A 56 -10.99 -0.90 14.15
CA GLY A 56 -11.14 -0.99 12.70
C GLY A 56 -9.80 -1.22 12.01
N ALA A 57 -8.76 -0.47 12.40
CA ALA A 57 -7.41 -0.64 11.89
C ALA A 57 -6.89 -2.06 12.13
N ALA A 58 -7.00 -2.55 13.37
CA ALA A 58 -6.55 -3.90 13.72
C ALA A 58 -7.28 -4.98 12.91
N ARG A 59 -8.59 -4.82 12.70
CA ARG A 59 -9.39 -5.77 11.89
C ARG A 59 -8.90 -5.81 10.44
N MET A 60 -8.71 -4.66 9.82
CA MET A 60 -8.36 -4.57 8.39
C MET A 60 -6.90 -4.99 8.15
N LEU A 61 -5.95 -4.48 8.93
CA LEU A 61 -4.53 -4.78 8.76
C LEU A 61 -4.20 -6.25 9.08
N ARG A 62 -4.89 -6.89 10.04
CA ARG A 62 -4.74 -8.34 10.27
C ARG A 62 -5.25 -9.16 9.08
N ARG A 63 -6.39 -8.78 8.47
CA ARG A 63 -6.90 -9.43 7.26
C ARG A 63 -5.95 -9.23 6.08
N ALA A 64 -5.42 -8.03 5.89
CA ALA A 64 -4.38 -7.76 4.89
C ALA A 64 -3.15 -8.66 5.12
N GLY A 65 -2.70 -8.79 6.37
CA GLY A 65 -1.59 -9.69 6.73
C GLY A 65 -1.88 -11.17 6.40
N TRP A 66 -3.10 -11.65 6.61
CA TRP A 66 -3.48 -13.01 6.19
C TRP A 66 -3.44 -13.18 4.68
N VAL A 67 -3.99 -12.22 3.92
CA VAL A 67 -3.93 -12.24 2.45
C VAL A 67 -2.48 -12.26 1.98
N ALA A 68 -1.64 -11.37 2.51
CA ALA A 68 -0.25 -11.30 2.10
C ALA A 68 0.54 -12.57 2.43
N ARG A 69 0.31 -13.16 3.60
CA ARG A 69 0.95 -14.41 4.02
C ARG A 69 0.58 -15.60 3.14
N LEU A 70 -0.68 -15.67 2.71
CA LEU A 70 -1.21 -16.83 1.98
C LEU A 70 -0.95 -16.76 0.48
N PHE A 71 -0.91 -15.56 -0.10
CA PHE A 71 -0.93 -15.40 -1.56
C PHE A 71 0.32 -14.74 -2.15
N PHE A 72 1.19 -14.13 -1.34
CA PHE A 72 2.41 -13.50 -1.84
C PHE A 72 3.66 -14.28 -1.39
N GLY A 73 4.71 -14.19 -2.19
CA GLY A 73 5.99 -14.83 -1.88
C GLY A 73 6.65 -14.22 -0.64
N ALA A 74 7.51 -14.99 0.03
CA ALA A 74 8.17 -14.56 1.27
C ALA A 74 9.05 -13.29 1.12
N ARG A 75 9.48 -12.97 -0.11
CA ARG A 75 10.26 -11.77 -0.46
C ARG A 75 9.42 -10.61 -1.01
N ASP A 76 8.10 -10.76 -1.08
CA ASP A 76 7.20 -9.74 -1.61
C ASP A 76 7.08 -8.55 -0.63
N LEU A 77 7.18 -7.32 -1.15
CA LEU A 77 7.13 -6.11 -0.33
C LEU A 77 5.76 -5.92 0.36
N ARG A 78 4.68 -6.47 -0.20
CA ARG A 78 3.35 -6.42 0.44
C ARG A 78 3.30 -7.26 1.71
N TRP A 79 4.06 -8.36 1.74
CA TRP A 79 4.27 -9.12 2.97
C TRP A 79 5.13 -8.32 3.97
N ALA A 80 6.18 -7.65 3.51
CA ALA A 80 7.01 -6.78 4.33
C ALA A 80 6.19 -5.66 5.01
N THR A 81 5.36 -4.95 4.25
CA THR A 81 4.47 -3.90 4.76
C THR A 81 3.41 -4.45 5.71
N SER A 82 2.88 -5.65 5.43
CA SER A 82 1.96 -6.31 6.36
C SER A 82 2.62 -6.63 7.70
N LEU A 83 3.89 -7.05 7.71
CA LEU A 83 4.65 -7.27 8.94
C LEU A 83 4.86 -5.97 9.73
N ALA A 84 5.18 -4.86 9.05
CA ALA A 84 5.31 -3.55 9.67
C ALA A 84 3.99 -3.08 10.30
N ASN A 85 2.88 -3.22 9.58
CA ASN A 85 1.56 -2.87 10.08
C ASN A 85 1.15 -3.74 11.28
N LEU A 86 1.47 -5.04 11.27
CA LEU A 86 1.27 -5.90 12.42
C LEU A 86 2.19 -5.53 13.61
N ALA A 87 3.38 -5.01 13.35
CA ALA A 87 4.28 -4.51 14.39
C ALA A 87 3.69 -3.29 15.10
N VAL A 88 3.11 -2.35 14.34
CA VAL A 88 2.42 -1.18 14.87
C VAL A 88 1.25 -1.61 15.77
N LEU A 89 0.41 -2.53 15.31
CA LEU A 89 -0.68 -3.08 16.13
C LEU A 89 -0.19 -3.81 17.39
N ALA A 90 0.94 -4.52 17.31
CA ALA A 90 1.53 -5.20 18.46
C ALA A 90 2.02 -4.18 19.50
N ARG A 91 2.62 -3.07 19.06
CA ARG A 91 3.05 -1.98 19.94
C ARG A 91 1.87 -1.33 20.65
N ASP A 92 0.80 -1.03 19.91
CA ASP A 92 -0.44 -0.49 20.49
C ASP A 92 -1.04 -1.41 21.55
N ALA A 93 -0.87 -2.72 21.40
CA ALA A 93 -1.30 -3.73 22.36
C ALA A 93 -0.29 -3.98 23.51
N GLY A 94 0.76 -3.15 23.64
CA GLY A 94 1.81 -3.31 24.66
C GLY A 94 2.80 -4.46 24.41
N GLN A 95 2.75 -5.12 23.26
CA GLN A 95 3.59 -6.26 22.91
C GLN A 95 4.92 -5.82 22.27
N GLY A 96 5.73 -5.05 23.01
CA GLY A 96 6.95 -4.40 22.51
C GLY A 96 7.94 -5.36 21.83
N ALA A 97 8.26 -6.49 22.47
CA ALA A 97 9.20 -7.47 21.92
C ALA A 97 8.72 -8.07 20.59
N ARG A 98 7.41 -8.38 20.49
CA ARG A 98 6.80 -8.88 19.26
C ARG A 98 6.81 -7.82 18.16
N ALA A 99 6.49 -6.57 18.51
CA ALA A 99 6.53 -5.45 17.58
C ALA A 99 7.93 -5.27 16.99
N GLU A 100 8.96 -5.26 17.84
CA GLU A 100 10.35 -5.12 17.40
C GLU A 100 10.77 -6.25 16.46
N GLN A 101 10.44 -7.51 16.77
CA GLN A 101 10.74 -8.66 15.92
C GLN A 101 10.06 -8.55 14.55
N LEU A 102 8.78 -8.19 14.51
CA LEU A 102 8.04 -8.01 13.26
C LEU A 102 8.62 -6.86 12.42
N GLN A 103 8.98 -5.75 13.07
CA GLN A 103 9.55 -4.58 12.42
C GLN A 103 10.94 -4.87 11.81
N LYS A 104 11.80 -5.60 12.53
CA LYS A 104 13.12 -6.05 12.00
C LYS A 104 12.96 -6.95 10.77
N ARG A 105 11.94 -7.82 10.76
CA ARG A 105 11.62 -8.66 9.59
C ARG A 105 11.13 -7.83 8.42
N ALA A 106 10.25 -6.85 8.65
CA ALA A 106 9.79 -5.93 7.63
C ALA A 106 10.96 -5.17 6.99
N LEU A 107 11.85 -4.59 7.80
CA LEU A 107 13.06 -3.89 7.32
C LEU A 107 13.98 -4.80 6.52
N THR A 108 14.18 -6.05 6.96
CA THR A 108 15.02 -7.02 6.25
C THR A 108 14.51 -7.26 4.82
N LEU A 109 13.19 -7.36 4.66
CA LEU A 109 12.57 -7.51 3.34
C LEU A 109 12.63 -6.21 2.53
N TRP A 110 12.42 -5.05 3.17
CA TRP A 110 12.48 -3.76 2.51
C TRP A 110 13.86 -3.40 1.93
N ARG A 111 14.95 -4.06 2.39
CA ARG A 111 16.28 -3.94 1.77
C ARG A 111 16.32 -4.37 0.31
N THR A 112 15.40 -5.23 -0.15
CA THR A 112 15.32 -5.64 -1.56
C THR A 112 14.52 -4.66 -2.42
N ALA A 113 13.86 -3.66 -1.82
CA ALA A 113 12.99 -2.75 -2.54
C ALA A 113 13.69 -1.96 -3.67
N PRO A 114 14.96 -1.51 -3.54
CA PRO A 114 15.65 -0.84 -4.64
C PRO A 114 15.86 -1.73 -5.87
N GLU A 115 16.09 -3.03 -5.66
CA GLU A 115 16.20 -4.04 -6.72
C GLU A 115 14.84 -4.25 -7.38
N VAL A 116 13.79 -4.47 -6.58
CA VAL A 116 12.40 -4.61 -7.06
C VAL A 116 12.00 -3.37 -7.87
N ALA A 117 12.30 -2.17 -7.39
CA ALA A 117 12.04 -0.91 -8.09
C ALA A 117 12.75 -0.82 -9.44
N GLY A 118 13.94 -1.42 -9.58
CA GLY A 118 14.68 -1.49 -10.83
C GLY A 118 14.04 -2.40 -11.89
N GLY A 119 13.33 -3.45 -11.45
CA GLY A 119 12.66 -4.42 -12.32
C GLY A 119 11.22 -4.09 -12.69
N LEU A 120 10.65 -2.99 -12.20
CA LEU A 120 9.24 -2.66 -12.43
C LEU A 120 8.93 -2.43 -13.91
N VAL A 121 7.78 -2.95 -14.33
CA VAL A 121 7.19 -2.72 -15.64
C VAL A 121 5.97 -1.79 -15.49
N PHE A 122 6.06 -0.63 -16.13
CA PHE A 122 4.97 0.35 -16.12
C PHE A 122 4.10 0.21 -17.37
N LYS A 123 2.78 0.20 -17.16
CA LYS A 123 1.83 0.27 -18.27
C LYS A 123 1.61 1.72 -18.69
N PRO A 124 1.31 1.98 -19.98
CA PRO A 124 0.99 3.33 -20.46
C PRO A 124 -0.15 3.94 -19.64
N ARG A 125 -0.03 5.24 -19.35
CA ARG A 125 -1.02 5.99 -18.56
C ARG A 125 -1.69 7.05 -19.42
N SER A 126 -2.95 7.34 -19.15
CA SER A 126 -3.65 8.48 -19.79
C SER A 126 -2.94 9.79 -19.43
N ARG A 127 -2.69 10.64 -20.44
CA ARG A 127 -2.10 11.96 -20.28
C ARG A 127 -3.04 13.04 -20.81
N SER A 128 -2.93 14.24 -20.26
CA SER A 128 -3.77 15.38 -20.61
C SER A 128 -3.59 15.88 -22.05
N SER A 129 -2.52 15.50 -22.77
CA SER A 129 -2.38 15.83 -24.19
C SER A 129 -1.69 14.74 -25.01
N LEU A 130 -2.05 14.68 -26.30
CA LEU A 130 -1.46 13.78 -27.29
C LEU A 130 0.04 14.04 -27.47
N PHE A 131 0.49 15.28 -27.30
CA PHE A 131 1.91 15.64 -27.29
C PHE A 131 2.68 14.83 -26.22
N HIS A 132 2.19 14.75 -24.98
CA HIS A 132 2.87 13.99 -23.92
C HIS A 132 2.86 12.49 -24.20
N LEU A 133 1.78 11.96 -24.80
CA LEU A 133 1.75 10.56 -25.23
C LEU A 133 2.80 10.29 -26.31
N ARG A 134 2.97 11.21 -27.27
CA ARG A 134 3.99 11.11 -28.31
C ARG A 134 5.41 11.17 -27.73
N MET A 135 5.66 12.09 -26.79
CA MET A 135 6.96 12.20 -26.13
C MET A 135 7.28 10.96 -25.28
N GLU A 136 6.31 10.40 -24.57
CA GLU A 136 6.47 9.15 -23.80
C GLU A 136 6.75 7.96 -24.72
N ALA A 137 6.11 7.89 -25.88
CA ALA A 137 6.38 6.86 -26.88
C ALA A 137 7.77 7.00 -27.51
N LEU A 138 8.22 8.23 -27.81
CA LEU A 138 9.52 8.50 -28.43
C LEU A 138 10.69 8.29 -27.45
N HIS A 139 10.50 8.59 -26.16
CA HIS A 139 11.53 8.50 -25.13
C HIS A 139 11.16 7.51 -24.02
N ARG A 140 10.68 6.33 -24.44
CA ARG A 140 10.13 5.31 -23.55
C ARG A 140 11.10 4.91 -22.44
N ASP A 141 12.36 4.64 -22.78
CA ASP A 141 13.36 4.17 -21.81
C ASP A 141 13.69 5.25 -20.78
N THR A 142 13.92 6.49 -21.22
CA THR A 142 14.15 7.63 -20.32
C THR A 142 12.98 7.85 -19.38
N PHE A 143 11.75 7.69 -19.87
CA PHE A 143 10.56 7.80 -19.03
C PHE A 143 10.52 6.69 -17.96
N HIS A 144 10.75 5.44 -18.35
CA HIS A 144 10.80 4.31 -17.41
C HIS A 144 11.93 4.46 -16.39
N ASP A 145 13.11 4.93 -16.80
CA ASP A 145 14.24 5.16 -15.90
C ASP A 145 13.96 6.27 -14.89
N ASN A 146 13.33 7.36 -15.33
CA ASN A 146 12.87 8.43 -14.43
C ASN A 146 11.83 7.92 -13.43
N MET A 147 10.91 7.06 -13.89
CA MET A 147 9.94 6.41 -13.01
C MET A 147 10.61 5.50 -11.99
N ARG A 148 11.56 4.64 -12.41
CA ARG A 148 12.34 3.78 -11.50
C ARG A 148 13.13 4.61 -10.48
N LYS A 149 13.75 5.72 -10.91
CA LYS A 149 14.46 6.64 -10.01
C LYS A 149 13.52 7.20 -8.94
N ARG A 150 12.33 7.68 -9.32
CA ARG A 150 11.31 8.14 -8.36
C ARG A 150 10.91 7.04 -7.39
N TYR A 151 10.68 5.82 -7.88
CA TYR A 151 10.23 4.70 -7.05
C TYR A 151 11.31 4.25 -6.06
N ARG A 152 12.59 4.30 -6.44
CA ARG A 152 13.71 4.09 -5.51
C ARG A 152 13.76 5.14 -4.41
N ALA A 153 13.48 6.41 -4.73
CA ALA A 153 13.39 7.46 -3.71
C ALA A 153 12.25 7.18 -2.72
N ILE A 154 11.07 6.80 -3.21
CA ILE A 154 9.92 6.42 -2.36
C ILE A 154 10.26 5.19 -1.48
N ALA A 155 11.01 4.23 -2.03
CA ALA A 155 11.50 3.09 -1.26
C ALA A 155 12.42 3.51 -0.10
N ALA A 156 13.29 4.49 -0.34
CA ALA A 156 14.16 5.04 0.69
C ALA A 156 13.37 5.77 1.77
N ASP A 157 12.36 6.56 1.40
CA ASP A 157 11.44 7.21 2.34
C ASP A 157 10.72 6.16 3.22
N SER A 158 10.29 5.05 2.60
CA SER A 158 9.63 3.94 3.29
C SER A 158 10.58 3.22 4.26
N ASP A 159 11.83 2.95 3.86
CA ASP A 159 12.85 2.39 4.77
C ASP A 159 13.11 3.32 5.96
N GLN A 160 13.21 4.63 5.72
CA GLN A 160 13.37 5.62 6.78
C GLN A 160 12.19 5.63 7.75
N ALA A 161 10.96 5.61 7.25
CA ALA A 161 9.76 5.57 8.08
C ALA A 161 9.70 4.27 8.92
N LEU A 162 10.05 3.12 8.33
CA LEU A 162 10.14 1.86 9.06
C LEU A 162 11.23 1.87 10.15
N ARG A 163 12.36 2.56 9.94
CA ARG A 163 13.39 2.74 10.96
C ARG A 163 12.94 3.65 12.10
N GLN A 164 12.24 4.74 11.77
CA GLN A 164 11.64 5.61 12.78
C GLN A 164 10.63 4.84 13.63
N LEU A 165 9.77 4.06 12.98
CA LEU A 165 8.85 3.17 13.68
C LEU A 165 9.61 2.17 14.55
N LEU A 166 10.72 1.58 14.12
CA LEU A 166 11.52 0.68 14.95
C LEU A 166 12.06 1.39 16.21
N ALA A 167 12.51 2.64 16.07
CA ALA A 167 12.98 3.48 17.17
C ALA A 167 11.85 3.99 18.08
N GLY A 168 10.58 3.70 17.77
CA GLY A 168 9.42 4.17 18.51
C GLY A 168 8.99 5.60 18.17
N ALA A 169 9.64 6.25 17.21
CA ALA A 169 9.22 7.54 16.69
C ALA A 169 7.90 7.43 15.93
N ARG A 170 7.05 8.44 16.10
CA ARG A 170 5.79 8.60 15.37
C ARG A 170 5.92 9.84 14.48
N PRO A 171 6.01 9.68 13.15
CA PRO A 171 6.15 10.83 12.26
C PRO A 171 4.87 11.67 12.28
N GLU A 172 5.01 12.99 12.34
CA GLU A 172 3.86 13.92 12.32
C GLU A 172 3.02 13.81 11.05
N ARG A 173 3.66 13.48 9.93
CA ARG A 173 3.01 13.26 8.64
C ARG A 173 3.21 11.81 8.22
N PRO A 174 2.16 10.98 8.31
CA PRO A 174 2.28 9.58 7.94
C PRO A 174 2.52 9.45 6.43
N ILE A 175 3.42 8.54 6.04
CA ILE A 175 3.75 8.31 4.62
C ILE A 175 2.51 7.85 3.83
N SER A 176 1.56 7.19 4.49
CA SER A 176 0.28 6.77 3.93
C SER A 176 -0.63 7.91 3.48
N ALA A 177 -0.43 9.14 3.94
CA ALA A 177 -1.15 10.31 3.43
C ALA A 177 -0.82 10.59 1.94
N ARG A 178 0.39 10.20 1.48
CA ARG A 178 0.80 10.37 0.07
C ARG A 178 0.04 9.44 -0.87
N TRP A 179 -0.46 8.30 -0.38
CA TRP A 179 -1.10 7.28 -1.20
C TRP A 179 -2.21 7.83 -2.09
N ARG A 180 -3.11 8.67 -1.55
CA ARG A 180 -4.24 9.22 -2.32
C ARG A 180 -3.78 10.04 -3.53
N GLY A 181 -2.68 10.77 -3.41
CA GLY A 181 -2.12 11.59 -4.51
C GLY A 181 -1.19 10.82 -5.44
N GLU A 182 -0.56 9.75 -4.96
CA GLU A 182 0.41 8.97 -5.73
C GLU A 182 -0.14 7.68 -6.35
N LYS A 183 -1.32 7.23 -5.92
CA LYS A 183 -2.01 6.02 -6.41
C LYS A 183 -2.24 6.11 -7.92
N PRO A 184 -1.59 5.24 -8.72
CA PRO A 184 -1.84 5.22 -10.16
C PRO A 184 -3.28 4.76 -10.45
N PRO A 185 -3.97 5.38 -11.43
CA PRO A 185 -5.29 4.93 -11.85
C PRO A 185 -5.23 3.59 -12.61
N VAL A 186 -4.06 3.21 -13.12
CA VAL A 186 -3.84 1.98 -13.88
C VAL A 186 -3.34 0.86 -12.94
N PHE A 187 -3.77 -0.37 -13.21
CA PHE A 187 -3.28 -1.58 -12.55
C PHE A 187 -2.01 -2.09 -13.22
N ASP A 188 -0.86 -1.69 -12.68
CA ASP A 188 0.49 -2.09 -13.10
C ASP A 188 1.35 -2.50 -11.89
N ASP A 189 2.59 -2.92 -12.12
CA ASP A 189 3.52 -3.26 -11.03
C ASP A 189 3.88 -2.03 -10.19
N GLY A 190 3.81 -0.85 -10.81
CA GLY A 190 4.04 0.42 -10.13
C GLY A 190 3.04 0.67 -9.00
N ARG A 191 1.73 0.46 -9.25
CA ARG A 191 0.69 0.60 -8.21
C ARG A 191 0.89 -0.42 -7.09
N LYS A 192 1.26 -1.68 -7.39
CA LYS A 192 1.59 -2.68 -6.36
C LYS A 192 2.74 -2.23 -5.47
N PHE A 193 3.81 -1.73 -6.10
CA PHE A 193 4.99 -1.24 -5.40
C PHE A 193 4.66 -0.03 -4.51
N LEU A 194 3.97 0.97 -5.05
CA LEU A 194 3.57 2.16 -4.30
C LEU A 194 2.62 1.81 -3.15
N ALA A 195 1.70 0.87 -3.35
CA ALA A 195 0.83 0.41 -2.29
C ALA A 195 1.65 -0.23 -1.15
N ALA A 196 2.64 -1.07 -1.47
CA ALA A 196 3.56 -1.60 -0.46
C ALA A 196 4.33 -0.48 0.25
N ALA A 197 4.89 0.47 -0.50
CA ALA A 197 5.73 1.53 0.04
C ALA A 197 4.98 2.52 0.94
N LEU A 198 3.78 2.93 0.52
CA LEU A 198 3.08 4.04 1.15
C LEU A 198 2.06 3.57 2.19
N LEU A 199 1.47 2.37 2.08
CA LEU A 199 0.42 1.91 3.00
C LEU A 199 0.97 1.35 4.33
N ILE A 200 1.76 2.16 5.02
CA ILE A 200 2.27 1.91 6.36
C ILE A 200 1.40 2.68 7.36
N ALA A 201 0.92 1.98 8.39
CA ALA A 201 0.14 2.57 9.47
C ALA A 201 1.07 3.33 10.42
N GLU A 202 1.01 4.66 10.38
CA GLU A 202 1.82 5.58 11.17
C GLU A 202 0.90 6.59 11.87
N GLY A 203 1.25 7.01 13.09
CA GLY A 203 0.47 7.92 13.93
C GLY A 203 0.49 7.59 15.41
#